data_AF-A0A5R9CWX7-F1
#
_entry.id   AF-A0A5R9CWX7-F1
#
_cell.length_a   1.000
_cell.length_b   1.000
_cell.length_c   1.000
_cell.angle_alpha   90.00
_cell.angle_beta   90.00
_cell.angle_gamma   90.00
#
_symmetry.space_group_name_H-M   'P 1'
#
loop_
_entity.id
_entity.type
_entity.pdbx_description
1 polymer ?
#
loop_
_entity_poly.entity_id
_entity_poly.type
_entity_poly.pdbx_seq_one_letter_code
_entity_poly.pdbx_strand_id
1 'polypeptide(L)'
;MIGILIIPIQLSSLTAEQSPTTRRPILEQTINPRTGKKHWPAIISSLLLLSFILSGSVFLLVHYRDPQTTMARIAMQNDHQTIDAKSIVTLSADQNHDQVVLDYTKNNHLIVQFQQRVFGGYVTMGYHMSAVSAHTLNRPYQLENKVAGRPINNFVYGFLKPKQTAPTINGKSATVISQHGQRLFYAFTSPTKSAQVQFQTK
;
A
#
# COMPACT_ATOMS: atom_id res chain seq x y z
N MET A 1 -110.06 7.89 -60.11
CA MET A 1 -110.67 9.22 -60.09
C MET A 1 -111.46 9.36 -58.80
N ILE A 2 -111.11 10.41 -58.02
CA ILE A 2 -111.94 11.26 -57.13
C ILE A 2 -112.90 10.54 -56.15
N GLY A 3 -112.91 10.78 -54.84
CA GLY A 3 -112.37 11.92 -54.11
C GLY A 3 -112.49 11.75 -52.59
N ILE A 4 -111.87 12.70 -51.91
CA ILE A 4 -111.55 12.78 -50.49
C ILE A 4 -112.78 13.10 -49.63
N LEU A 5 -112.86 12.53 -48.43
CA LEU A 5 -113.51 13.20 -47.30
C LEU A 5 -112.58 13.18 -46.07
N ILE A 6 -112.29 14.37 -45.60
CA ILE A 6 -111.51 14.73 -44.41
C ILE A 6 -112.45 14.81 -43.22
N ILE A 7 -112.06 14.28 -42.06
CA ILE A 7 -112.49 14.81 -40.75
C ILE A 7 -111.25 14.88 -39.84
N PRO A 8 -110.92 16.05 -39.27
CA PRO A 8 -109.78 16.21 -38.37
C PRO A 8 -110.21 15.98 -36.91
N ILE A 9 -109.34 15.37 -36.10
CA ILE A 9 -109.36 15.61 -34.65
C ILE A 9 -107.94 16.00 -34.26
N GLN A 10 -107.79 17.30 -34.01
CA GLN A 10 -106.73 17.86 -33.20
C GLN A 10 -106.95 17.47 -31.74
N LEU A 11 -105.91 16.98 -31.07
CA LEU A 11 -105.70 17.36 -29.68
C LEU A 11 -104.21 17.47 -29.39
N SER A 12 -103.82 18.69 -29.04
CA SER A 12 -102.48 19.15 -28.77
C SER A 12 -102.06 18.87 -27.33
N SER A 13 -100.83 18.41 -27.14
CA SER A 13 -99.91 18.87 -26.09
C SER A 13 -98.53 18.23 -26.36
N LEU A 14 -97.49 19.01 -26.69
CA LEU A 14 -96.55 19.61 -25.73
C LEU A 14 -96.00 18.52 -24.77
N THR A 15 -94.72 18.17 -24.70
CA THR A 15 -93.51 19.00 -24.85
C THR A 15 -92.28 18.08 -24.92
N ALA A 16 -91.21 18.61 -25.50
CA ALA A 16 -89.89 18.00 -25.60
C ALA A 16 -89.28 17.62 -24.24
N GLU A 17 -88.47 16.56 -24.23
CA GLU A 17 -87.14 16.63 -23.62
C GLU A 17 -86.23 15.53 -24.18
N GLN A 18 -85.31 15.93 -25.07
CA GLN A 18 -84.08 15.20 -25.29
C GLN A 18 -83.25 15.32 -24.00
N SER A 19 -82.97 14.20 -23.32
CA SER A 19 -81.96 14.20 -22.26
C SER A 19 -80.66 13.56 -22.76
N PRO A 20 -79.50 14.19 -22.49
CA PRO A 20 -78.30 14.03 -23.28
C PRO A 20 -77.45 12.84 -22.84
N THR A 21 -76.76 12.26 -23.82
CA THR A 21 -75.72 11.25 -23.65
C THR A 21 -74.59 11.79 -22.76
N THR A 22 -74.65 11.56 -21.46
CA THR A 22 -73.56 11.87 -20.53
C THR A 22 -72.40 10.92 -20.80
N ARG A 23 -71.48 11.32 -21.70
CA ARG A 23 -70.12 10.78 -21.77
C ARG A 23 -69.47 10.99 -20.41
N ARG A 24 -69.24 9.91 -19.66
CA ARG A 24 -68.35 9.96 -18.49
C ARG A 24 -66.94 10.29 -18.99
N PRO A 25 -66.24 11.27 -18.40
CA PRO A 25 -64.83 11.46 -18.69
C PRO A 25 -64.07 10.23 -18.17
N ILE A 26 -63.34 9.56 -19.06
CA ILE A 26 -62.32 8.59 -18.68
C ILE A 26 -61.27 9.39 -17.92
N LEU A 27 -61.19 9.15 -16.62
CA LEU A 27 -60.11 9.65 -15.80
C LEU A 27 -58.83 8.97 -16.32
N GLU A 28 -58.05 9.67 -17.15
CA GLU A 28 -56.68 9.25 -17.41
C GLU A 28 -55.95 9.29 -16.07
N GLN A 29 -55.82 8.13 -15.43
CA GLN A 29 -54.81 7.93 -14.41
C GLN A 29 -53.47 8.09 -15.12
N THR A 30 -52.94 9.30 -15.10
CA THR A 30 -51.52 9.54 -15.34
C THR A 30 -50.80 8.78 -14.23
N ILE A 31 -50.37 7.56 -14.53
CA ILE A 31 -49.43 6.82 -13.67
C ILE A 31 -48.16 7.65 -13.72
N ASN A 32 -47.96 8.50 -12.71
CA ASN A 32 -46.67 9.11 -12.47
C ASN A 32 -45.70 7.94 -12.25
N PRO A 33 -44.74 7.67 -13.16
CA PRO A 33 -43.72 6.69 -12.84
C PRO A 33 -43.02 7.26 -11.62
N ARG A 34 -43.12 6.56 -10.49
CA ARG A 34 -42.25 6.78 -9.35
C ARG A 34 -40.85 6.83 -9.93
N THR A 35 -40.25 8.02 -9.99
CA THR A 35 -38.83 8.19 -10.24
C THR A 35 -38.15 7.66 -8.99
N GLY A 36 -38.12 6.33 -8.86
CA GLY A 36 -37.23 5.65 -7.94
C GLY A 36 -35.84 6.13 -8.34
N LYS A 37 -35.29 7.07 -7.57
CA LYS A 37 -33.94 7.58 -7.79
C LYS A 37 -33.07 6.34 -7.99
N LYS A 38 -32.45 6.19 -9.17
CA LYS A 38 -31.57 5.05 -9.43
C LYS A 38 -30.40 5.20 -8.48
N HIS A 39 -30.47 4.57 -7.31
CA HIS A 39 -29.41 4.56 -6.31
C HIS A 39 -28.24 3.66 -6.73
N TRP A 40 -28.45 2.85 -7.78
CA TRP A 40 -27.47 1.92 -8.31
C TRP A 40 -26.09 2.52 -8.63
N PRO A 41 -25.98 3.71 -9.29
CA PRO A 41 -24.68 4.34 -9.52
C PRO A 41 -24.01 4.80 -8.22
N ALA A 42 -24.79 5.27 -7.24
CA ALA A 42 -24.28 5.65 -5.93
C ALA A 42 -23.79 4.43 -5.15
N ILE A 43 -24.53 3.32 -5.18
CA ILE A 43 -24.15 2.04 -4.56
C ILE A 43 -22.87 1.50 -5.21
N ILE A 44 -22.77 1.48 -6.54
CA ILE A 44 -21.55 1.06 -7.25
C ILE A 44 -20.37 1.97 -6.87
N SER A 45 -20.56 3.28 -6.88
CA SER A 45 -19.51 4.24 -6.48
C SER A 45 -19.05 4.02 -5.04
N SER A 46 -19.98 3.78 -4.12
CA SER A 46 -19.67 3.46 -2.72
C SER A 46 -18.93 2.12 -2.59
N LEU A 47 -19.31 1.09 -3.35
CA LEU A 47 -18.61 -0.21 -3.36
C LEU A 47 -17.19 -0.09 -3.93
N LEU A 48 -17.01 0.69 -5.00
CA LEU A 48 -15.68 0.96 -5.57
C LEU A 48 -14.81 1.74 -4.59
N LEU A 49 -15.36 2.76 -3.94
CA LEU A 49 -14.67 3.53 -2.91
C LEU A 49 -14.29 2.64 -1.72
N LEU A 50 -15.22 1.79 -1.26
CA LEU A 50 -14.96 0.85 -0.16
C LEU A 50 -13.85 -0.15 -0.54
N SER A 51 -13.90 -0.71 -1.75
CA SER A 51 -12.87 -1.61 -2.28
C SER A 51 -11.51 -0.92 -2.36
N PHE A 52 -11.48 0.34 -2.79
CA PHE A 52 -10.26 1.15 -2.85
C PHE A 52 -9.70 1.40 -1.44
N ILE A 53 -10.55 1.78 -0.48
CA ILE A 53 -10.15 1.99 0.92
C ILE A 53 -9.62 0.68 1.53
N LEU A 54 -10.34 -0.44 1.38
CA LEU A 54 -9.91 -1.74 1.91
C LEU A 54 -8.55 -2.16 1.32
N SER A 55 -8.39 -2.03 0.00
CA SER A 55 -7.15 -2.37 -0.68
C SER A 55 -6.01 -1.47 -0.22
N GLY A 56 -6.26 -0.17 -0.05
CA GLY A 56 -5.31 0.78 0.52
C GLY A 56 -4.93 0.45 1.96
N SER A 57 -5.89 0.05 2.80
CA SER A 57 -5.61 -0.37 4.18
C SER A 57 -4.76 -1.63 4.25
N VAL A 58 -5.05 -2.65 3.42
CA VAL A 58 -4.23 -3.86 3.34
C VAL A 58 -2.83 -3.52 2.82
N PHE A 59 -2.72 -2.67 1.80
CA PHE A 59 -1.44 -2.21 1.27
C PHE A 59 -0.61 -1.52 2.37
N LEU A 60 -1.21 -0.59 3.12
CA LEU A 60 -0.56 0.06 4.25
C LEU A 60 -0.18 -0.96 5.34
N LEU A 61 -1.02 -1.94 5.69
CA LEU A 61 -0.66 -2.98 6.67
C LEU A 61 0.52 -3.87 6.24
N VAL A 62 0.66 -4.11 4.93
CA VAL A 62 1.74 -4.94 4.38
C VAL A 62 3.05 -4.16 4.28
N HIS A 63 2.98 -2.87 3.91
CA HIS A 63 4.12 -2.00 3.60
C HIS A 63 4.41 -0.93 4.67
N TYR A 64 3.63 -0.85 5.73
CA TYR A 64 3.85 0.00 6.91
C TYR A 64 4.10 -0.87 8.13
N ARG A 65 5.15 -1.68 8.06
CA ARG A 65 5.57 -2.47 9.22
C ARG A 65 6.73 -1.77 9.90
N ASP A 66 6.54 -1.52 11.19
CA ASP A 66 7.59 -1.14 12.11
C ASP A 66 8.84 -1.99 11.83
N PRO A 67 10.03 -1.38 11.65
CA PRO A 67 11.27 -2.10 11.39
C PRO A 67 11.47 -3.33 12.28
N GLN A 68 11.10 -3.26 13.57
CA GLN A 68 11.19 -4.41 14.48
C GLN A 68 10.30 -5.58 14.07
N THR A 69 9.08 -5.32 13.60
CA THR A 69 8.16 -6.38 13.14
C THR A 69 8.72 -7.11 11.92
N THR A 70 9.34 -6.36 11.00
CA THR A 70 9.92 -6.94 9.80
C THR A 70 11.19 -7.72 10.11
N MET A 71 12.06 -7.18 10.97
CA MET A 71 13.26 -7.89 11.46
C MET A 71 12.89 -9.16 12.23
N ALA A 72 11.88 -9.10 13.10
CA ALA A 72 11.37 -10.26 13.81
C ALA A 72 10.87 -11.36 12.87
N ARG A 73 10.17 -10.99 11.78
CA ARG A 73 9.77 -11.96 10.75
C ARG A 73 10.99 -12.59 10.08
N ILE A 74 11.97 -11.79 9.66
CA ILE A 74 13.19 -12.29 9.00
C ILE A 74 13.93 -13.27 9.91
N ALA A 75 14.12 -12.90 11.19
CA ALA A 75 14.74 -13.76 12.19
C ALA A 75 13.96 -15.07 12.39
N MET A 76 12.62 -14.99 12.48
CA MET A 76 11.78 -16.18 12.68
C MET A 76 11.80 -17.13 11.47
N GLN A 77 11.90 -16.57 10.25
CA GLN A 77 12.02 -17.33 9.01
C GLN A 77 13.40 -17.97 8.83
N ASN A 78 14.45 -17.37 9.39
CA ASN A 78 15.82 -17.88 9.34
C ASN A 78 16.20 -18.51 10.68
N ASP A 79 15.99 -19.82 10.80
CA ASP A 79 16.33 -20.64 11.98
C ASP A 79 15.54 -20.31 13.26
N HIS A 80 14.30 -19.82 13.14
CA HIS A 80 13.43 -19.51 14.29
C HIS A 80 14.08 -18.61 15.34
N GLN A 81 14.94 -17.70 14.88
CA GLN A 81 15.63 -16.78 15.75
C GLN A 81 14.69 -15.69 16.27
N THR A 82 15.06 -15.09 17.40
CA THR A 82 14.36 -13.92 17.95
C THR A 82 15.27 -12.71 17.91
N ILE A 83 14.71 -11.54 17.59
CA ILE A 83 15.46 -10.29 17.58
C ILE A 83 15.73 -9.78 19.00
N ASP A 84 16.81 -9.02 19.16
CA ASP A 84 17.01 -8.11 20.28
C ASP A 84 16.48 -6.74 19.89
N ALA A 85 15.22 -6.46 20.28
CA ALA A 85 14.54 -5.21 19.95
C ALA A 85 15.27 -3.93 20.43
N LYS A 86 16.20 -4.04 21.39
CA LYS A 86 17.02 -2.90 21.84
C LYS A 86 18.21 -2.63 20.93
N SER A 87 18.51 -3.55 20.03
CA SER A 87 19.69 -3.50 19.17
C SER A 87 19.42 -2.84 17.82
N ILE A 88 18.17 -2.48 17.52
CA ILE A 88 17.80 -1.89 16.24
C ILE A 88 18.44 -0.52 16.01
N VAL A 89 19.00 -0.33 14.82
CA VAL A 89 19.59 0.93 14.35
C VAL A 89 19.10 1.19 12.93
N THR A 90 18.61 2.39 12.68
CA THR A 90 18.18 2.83 11.36
C THR A 90 19.13 3.89 10.82
N LEU A 91 19.65 3.67 9.62
CA LEU A 91 20.58 4.56 8.93
C LEU A 91 19.92 5.13 7.68
N SER A 92 20.05 6.43 7.43
CA SER A 92 19.62 7.03 6.16
C SER A 92 20.53 6.55 5.04
N ALA A 93 19.96 5.91 4.02
CA ALA A 93 20.68 5.36 2.88
C ALA A 93 20.92 6.39 1.78
N ASP A 94 19.98 7.30 1.57
CA ASP A 94 20.07 8.34 0.54
C ASP A 94 19.19 9.57 0.88
N GLN A 95 19.09 10.50 -0.07
CA GLN A 95 18.28 11.71 0.04
C GLN A 95 16.77 11.45 -0.16
N ASN A 96 16.38 10.28 -0.68
CA ASN A 96 14.98 9.87 -0.84
C ASN A 96 14.38 9.36 0.47
N HIS A 97 15.16 9.39 1.55
CA HIS A 97 14.84 8.83 2.86
C HIS A 97 14.74 7.31 2.85
N ASP A 98 15.36 6.63 1.87
CA ASP A 98 15.57 5.19 1.97
C ASP A 98 16.45 4.89 3.18
N GLN A 99 16.32 3.69 3.73
CA GLN A 99 16.96 3.34 5.00
C GLN A 99 17.65 1.99 4.93
N VAL A 100 18.76 1.87 5.66
CA VAL A 100 19.33 0.59 6.08
C VAL A 100 18.97 0.38 7.54
N VAL A 101 18.26 -0.68 7.83
CA VAL A 101 17.95 -1.10 9.19
C VAL A 101 18.89 -2.23 9.56
N LEU A 102 19.52 -2.10 10.73
CA LEU A 102 20.41 -3.07 11.34
C LEU A 102 19.74 -3.58 12.61
N ASP A 103 19.71 -4.88 12.82
CA ASP A 103 19.21 -5.47 14.06
C ASP A 103 19.96 -6.76 14.36
N TYR A 104 20.15 -7.08 15.64
CA TYR A 104 20.76 -8.33 16.06
C TYR A 104 19.69 -9.32 16.51
N THR A 105 19.93 -10.60 16.25
CA THR A 105 19.21 -11.66 16.96
C THR A 105 19.84 -11.91 18.32
N LYS A 106 19.07 -12.49 19.24
CA LYS A 106 19.57 -12.96 20.54
C LYS A 106 20.71 -13.98 20.41
N ASN A 107 20.82 -14.63 19.26
CA ASN A 107 21.87 -15.60 18.93
C ASN A 107 23.04 -14.95 18.17
N ASN A 108 23.25 -13.64 18.31
CA ASN A 108 24.37 -12.89 17.73
C ASN A 108 24.47 -12.98 16.19
N HIS A 109 23.34 -12.99 15.50
CA HIS A 109 23.32 -12.76 14.05
C HIS A 109 22.93 -11.31 13.78
N LEU A 110 23.66 -10.62 12.91
CA LEU A 110 23.26 -9.31 12.41
C LEU A 110 22.36 -9.50 11.20
N ILE A 111 21.21 -8.86 11.22
CA ILE A 111 20.32 -8.69 10.08
C ILE A 111 20.54 -7.26 9.56
N VAL A 112 20.86 -7.15 8.28
CA VAL A 112 20.98 -5.88 7.55
C VAL A 112 19.92 -5.86 6.48
N GLN A 113 19.02 -4.88 6.53
CA GLN A 113 17.87 -4.78 5.64
C GLN A 113 17.82 -3.42 4.95
N PHE A 114 17.59 -3.42 3.64
CA PHE A 114 17.22 -2.20 2.92
C PHE A 114 15.70 -1.98 2.92
N GLN A 115 15.33 -0.75 3.20
CA GLN A 115 13.96 -0.27 3.17
C GLN A 115 13.85 0.92 2.22
N GLN A 116 13.03 0.80 1.19
CA GLN A 116 12.71 1.89 0.27
C GLN A 116 11.54 2.70 0.83
N ARG A 117 11.66 4.03 0.84
CA ARG A 117 10.56 4.93 1.20
C ARG A 117 9.48 4.87 0.12
N VAL A 118 8.23 4.65 0.55
CA VAL A 118 7.05 4.70 -0.33
C VAL A 118 5.97 5.59 0.29
N PHE A 119 4.93 5.91 -0.50
CA PHE A 119 3.79 6.64 0.04
C PHE A 119 3.16 5.84 1.19
N GLY A 120 3.12 6.45 2.36
CA GLY A 120 2.59 5.83 3.56
C GLY A 120 3.51 4.79 4.22
N GLY A 121 4.82 4.72 3.92
CA GLY A 121 5.69 3.77 4.61
C GLY A 121 7.05 3.42 4.04
N TYR A 122 7.45 2.17 4.30
CA TYR A 122 8.73 1.58 3.92
C TYR A 122 8.54 0.15 3.41
N VAL A 123 9.07 -0.14 2.22
CA VAL A 123 9.05 -1.50 1.66
C VAL A 123 10.42 -2.14 1.78
N THR A 124 10.46 -3.39 2.22
CA THR A 124 11.69 -4.19 2.22
C THR A 124 12.14 -4.49 0.79
N MET A 125 13.36 -4.10 0.45
CA MET A 125 13.96 -4.37 -0.87
C MET A 125 14.88 -5.58 -0.87
N GLY A 126 15.44 -5.91 0.29
CA GLY A 126 16.33 -7.05 0.46
C GLY A 126 16.95 -7.06 1.85
N TYR A 127 17.55 -8.19 2.22
CA TYR A 127 18.27 -8.31 3.48
C TYR A 127 19.45 -9.28 3.34
N HIS A 128 20.39 -9.17 4.26
CA HIS A 128 21.45 -10.15 4.46
C HIS A 128 21.59 -10.40 5.96
N MET A 129 21.76 -11.66 6.33
CA MET A 129 21.91 -12.09 7.71
C MET A 129 23.26 -12.79 7.87
N SER A 130 24.04 -12.38 8.86
CA SER A 130 25.36 -12.96 9.12
C SER A 130 25.61 -13.20 10.59
N ALA A 131 26.13 -14.39 10.92
CA ALA A 131 26.56 -14.71 12.27
C ALA A 131 27.78 -13.86 12.66
N VAL A 132 27.78 -13.33 13.88
CA VAL A 132 28.96 -12.69 14.45
C VAL A 132 29.84 -13.78 15.06
N SER A 133 31.00 -14.02 14.45
CA SER A 133 31.96 -15.04 14.88
C SER A 133 33.38 -14.61 14.55
N ALA A 134 34.37 -15.30 15.10
CA ALA A 134 35.77 -15.03 14.78
C ALA A 134 36.07 -15.11 13.27
N HIS A 135 35.36 -15.97 12.53
CA HIS A 135 35.52 -16.16 11.09
C HIS A 135 34.88 -15.05 10.24
N THR A 136 33.97 -14.27 10.81
CA THR A 136 33.30 -13.15 10.12
C THR A 136 33.89 -11.79 10.46
N LEU A 137 34.85 -11.74 11.40
CA LEU A 137 35.63 -10.53 11.69
C LEU A 137 36.49 -10.12 10.49
N ASN A 138 36.49 -8.82 10.20
CA ASN A 138 37.17 -8.20 9.06
C ASN A 138 36.75 -8.79 7.70
N ARG A 139 35.60 -9.47 7.63
CA ARG A 139 35.01 -9.92 6.38
C ARG A 139 33.99 -8.87 5.92
N PRO A 140 34.26 -8.14 4.83
CA PRO A 140 33.28 -7.21 4.29
C PRO A 140 32.16 -7.97 3.58
N TYR A 141 30.94 -7.46 3.76
CA TYR A 141 29.75 -7.83 3.03
C TYR A 141 29.28 -6.61 2.25
N GLN A 142 28.61 -6.86 1.12
CA GLN A 142 28.04 -5.82 0.29
C GLN A 142 26.59 -6.17 0.00
N LEU A 143 25.69 -5.24 0.29
CA LEU A 143 24.28 -5.34 -0.05
C LEU A 143 23.98 -4.28 -1.11
N GLU A 144 23.46 -4.70 -2.25
CA GLU A 144 23.08 -3.80 -3.34
C GLU A 144 21.73 -3.16 -3.03
N ASN A 145 21.65 -1.83 -3.10
CA ASN A 145 20.38 -1.11 -3.05
C ASN A 145 19.86 -0.87 -4.47
N LYS A 146 18.67 -1.39 -4.75
CA LYS A 146 17.96 -1.16 -6.01
C LYS A 146 16.60 -0.56 -5.70
N VAL A 147 16.31 0.59 -6.29
CA VAL A 147 15.03 1.31 -6.16
C VAL A 147 14.35 1.25 -7.52
N ALA A 148 13.14 0.69 -7.57
CA ALA A 148 12.42 0.45 -8.82
C ALA A 148 13.29 -0.24 -9.91
N GLY A 149 14.12 -1.21 -9.49
CA GLY A 149 15.03 -1.96 -10.37
C GLY A 149 16.33 -1.23 -10.76
N ARG A 150 16.52 0.03 -10.36
CA ARG A 150 17.73 0.80 -10.64
C ARG A 150 18.71 0.77 -9.47
N PRO A 151 19.98 0.42 -9.67
CA PRO A 151 21.00 0.51 -8.63
C PRO A 151 21.19 1.95 -8.16
N ILE A 152 21.05 2.20 -6.86
CA ILE A 152 21.23 3.54 -6.26
C ILE A 152 22.57 3.64 -5.57
N ASN A 153 22.87 2.71 -4.66
CA ASN A 153 24.12 2.61 -3.94
C ASN A 153 24.34 1.18 -3.44
N ASN A 154 25.53 0.92 -2.91
CA ASN A 154 25.84 -0.33 -2.22
C ASN A 154 26.13 -0.02 -0.75
N PHE A 155 25.53 -0.77 0.17
CA PHE A 155 25.87 -0.72 1.58
C PHE A 155 26.94 -1.78 1.86
N VAL A 156 28.14 -1.31 2.16
CA VAL A 156 29.30 -2.15 2.46
C VAL A 156 29.48 -2.13 3.96
N TYR A 157 29.57 -3.30 4.59
CA TYR A 157 29.67 -3.40 6.04
C TYR A 157 30.46 -4.62 6.49
N GLY A 158 30.84 -4.66 7.76
CA GLY A 158 31.44 -5.85 8.36
C GLY A 158 31.79 -5.65 9.82
N PHE A 159 32.20 -6.73 10.49
CA PHE A 159 32.56 -6.69 11.90
C PHE A 159 34.05 -6.37 12.08
N LEU A 160 34.38 -5.56 13.09
CA LEU A 160 35.75 -5.26 13.47
C LEU A 160 36.21 -6.15 14.62
N LYS A 161 37.49 -6.53 14.61
CA LYS A 161 38.11 -7.10 15.80
C LYS A 161 38.06 -6.09 16.97
N PRO A 162 38.09 -6.57 18.22
CA PRO A 162 38.19 -5.69 19.38
C PRO A 162 39.33 -4.68 19.24
N LYS A 163 39.05 -3.40 19.53
CA LYS A 163 40.01 -2.27 19.49
C LYS A 163 40.66 -1.98 18.12
N GLN A 164 40.26 -2.65 17.04
CA GLN A 164 40.77 -2.35 15.69
C GLN A 164 40.29 -0.97 15.21
N THR A 165 41.10 -0.25 14.45
CA THR A 165 40.71 1.03 13.83
C THR A 165 39.72 0.82 12.68
N ALA A 166 39.01 1.88 12.29
CA ALA A 166 38.12 1.83 11.14
C ALA A 166 38.93 1.52 9.87
N PRO A 167 38.47 0.59 9.01
CA PRO A 167 39.08 0.37 7.71
C PRO A 167 38.78 1.55 6.78
N THR A 168 39.50 1.62 5.68
CA THR A 168 39.11 2.47 4.56
C THR A 168 38.31 1.65 3.54
N ILE A 169 37.28 2.27 2.97
CA ILE A 169 36.49 1.73 1.87
C ILE A 169 36.66 2.69 0.69
N ASN A 170 37.25 2.20 -0.40
CA ASN A 170 37.60 3.02 -1.58
C ASN A 170 38.42 4.27 -1.21
N GLY A 171 39.37 4.12 -0.28
CA GLY A 171 40.26 5.20 0.17
C GLY A 171 39.66 6.18 1.20
N LYS A 172 38.37 6.05 1.55
CA LYS A 172 37.72 6.88 2.59
C LYS A 172 37.54 6.08 3.87
N SER A 173 37.75 6.70 5.03
CA SER A 173 37.51 6.03 6.32
C SER A 173 36.05 5.59 6.43
N ALA A 174 35.82 4.34 6.81
CA ALA A 174 34.49 3.81 7.09
C ALA A 174 33.92 4.42 8.38
N THR A 175 32.59 4.49 8.46
CA THR A 175 31.90 4.82 9.70
C THR A 175 31.90 3.60 10.61
N VAL A 176 32.04 3.80 11.93
CA VAL A 176 31.99 2.73 12.91
C VAL A 176 30.88 2.99 13.91
N ILE A 177 30.09 1.95 14.19
CA ILE A 177 29.09 1.94 15.25
C ILE A 177 29.36 0.76 16.19
N SER A 178 29.00 0.93 17.45
CA SER A 178 29.07 -0.11 18.46
C SER A 178 27.64 -0.43 18.90
N GLN A 179 27.20 -1.65 18.63
CA GLN A 179 25.83 -2.09 18.91
C GLN A 179 25.84 -3.56 19.31
N HIS A 180 25.03 -3.95 20.29
CA HIS A 180 24.97 -5.34 20.77
C HIS A 180 26.34 -5.91 21.22
N GLY A 181 27.20 -5.04 21.78
CA GLY A 181 28.58 -5.40 22.16
C GLY A 181 29.52 -5.65 20.98
N GLN A 182 29.07 -5.47 19.74
CA GLN A 182 29.84 -5.67 18.52
C GLN A 182 30.20 -4.33 17.86
N ARG A 183 31.37 -4.27 17.24
CA ARG A 183 31.82 -3.09 16.47
C ARG A 183 31.61 -3.37 14.99
N LEU A 184 30.73 -2.61 14.35
CA LEU A 184 30.42 -2.70 12.94
C LEU A 184 31.06 -1.51 12.21
N PHE A 185 31.75 -1.77 11.10
CA PHE A 185 32.09 -0.73 10.14
C PHE A 185 31.09 -0.74 8.99
N TYR A 186 30.79 0.43 8.42
CA TYR A 186 30.00 0.52 7.20
C TYR A 186 30.34 1.76 6.36
N ALA A 187 29.94 1.72 5.09
CA ALA A 187 29.86 2.89 4.21
C ALA A 187 28.84 2.66 3.08
N PHE A 188 28.28 3.74 2.57
CA PHE A 188 27.57 3.75 1.30
C PHE A 188 28.55 4.02 0.17
N THR A 189 28.53 3.18 -0.85
CA THR A 189 29.42 3.28 -2.01
C THR A 189 28.62 3.39 -3.31
N SER A 190 29.26 3.90 -4.36
CA SER A 190 28.65 4.02 -5.68
C SER A 190 28.25 2.63 -6.22
N PRO A 191 27.09 2.51 -6.89
CA PRO A 191 26.57 1.21 -7.34
C PRO A 191 27.47 0.54 -8.38
N THR A 192 28.28 1.31 -9.11
CA THR A 192 29.11 0.83 -10.23
C THR A 192 30.54 0.47 -9.83
N LYS A 193 30.94 0.72 -8.57
CA LYS A 193 32.30 0.44 -8.09
C LYS A 193 32.27 -0.73 -7.12
N SER A 194 33.06 -1.77 -7.41
CA SER A 194 33.37 -2.80 -6.42
C SER A 194 34.05 -2.14 -5.21
N ALA A 195 33.56 -2.44 -4.02
CA ALA A 195 34.12 -1.87 -2.80
C ALA A 195 35.46 -2.53 -2.46
N GLN A 196 36.53 -1.74 -2.42
CA GLN A 196 37.82 -2.17 -1.89
C GLN A 196 37.91 -1.78 -0.42
N VAL A 197 37.98 -2.80 0.44
CA VAL A 197 38.09 -2.61 1.89
C VAL A 197 39.52 -2.89 2.33
N GLN A 198 40.17 -1.91 2.95
CA GLN A 198 41.53 -2.03 3.45
C GLN A 198 41.53 -1.84 4.96
N PHE A 199 41.96 -2.88 5.67
CA PHE A 199 42.14 -2.82 7.11
C PHE A 199 43.53 -2.28 7.41
N GLN A 200 43.62 -1.28 8.27
CA GLN A 200 44.90 -0.83 8.78
C GLN A 200 45.47 -1.92 9.68
N THR A 201 46.66 -2.42 9.33
CA THR A 201 47.49 -3.19 10.24
C THR A 201 48.17 -2.21 11.18
N LYS A 202 47.90 -2.34 12.48
CA LYS A 202 48.77 -1.80 13.52
C LYS A 202 49.96 -2.73 13.70
#